data_AF-C5LB45-F1
#
_entry.id   AF-C5LB45-F1
#
_cell.length_a   1.000
_cell.length_b   1.000
_cell.length_c   1.000
_cell.angle_alpha   90.00
_cell.angle_beta   90.00
_cell.angle_gamma   90.00
#
_symmetry.space_group_name_H-M   'P 1'
#
loop_
_entity.id
_entity.type
_entity.pdbx_description
1 polymer ?
#
loop_
_entity_poly.entity_id
_entity_poly.type
_entity_poly.pdbx_seq_one_letter_code
_entity_poly.pdbx_strand_id
1 'polypeptide(L)'
;MSSTSKFKRQLLYALALFLLPTAVAGVNRRSTFTGFVLAYLVYLFDGAEYEPWSRFWPAFYQLVGWLHARNLKSFASNVETVFVDKRALVRHPKVIYSLHPHGVMSMCHPQAFYSIPHDTCKLAASICFKVPLMRETYLWCGMIDAGRPTCMTALEQGYSLTIVVGGTREQLIPYSPTHDTILCKNRKGFIKLARDAGRIPIVPCYSFGESIAYETSDFLLSFRRWLQRRFGVGWAVAKTWNPRRLKDFVLVVGSPITWEEQDTVETIHAKYVAAVRDLFYEHRANYAEYTNRELLIE
;
A
#
# COMPACT_ATOMS: atom_id res chain seq x y z
N MET A 1 -12.95 15.11 -15.57
CA MET A 1 -13.56 13.86 -16.07
C MET A 1 -13.65 12.87 -14.92
N SER A 2 -14.84 12.36 -14.60
CA SER A 2 -14.98 11.38 -13.51
C SER A 2 -14.18 10.11 -13.80
N SER A 3 -13.59 9.49 -12.78
CA SER A 3 -12.84 8.21 -12.90
C SER A 3 -13.63 7.15 -13.69
N THR A 4 -14.95 7.11 -13.51
CA THR A 4 -15.87 6.23 -14.25
C THR A 4 -15.82 6.41 -15.77
N SER A 5 -15.65 7.63 -16.26
CA SER A 5 -15.55 7.92 -17.70
C SER A 5 -14.20 7.51 -18.31
N LYS A 6 -13.13 7.51 -17.50
CA LYS A 6 -11.81 7.01 -17.92
C LYS A 6 -11.83 5.48 -17.97
N PHE A 7 -12.34 4.84 -16.93
CA PHE A 7 -12.46 3.38 -16.87
C PHE A 7 -13.26 2.80 -18.04
N LYS A 8 -14.44 3.37 -18.37
CA LYS A 8 -15.26 2.88 -19.49
C LYS A 8 -14.51 2.93 -20.83
N ARG A 9 -13.72 3.99 -21.06
CA ARG A 9 -12.92 4.15 -22.28
C ARG A 9 -11.80 3.11 -22.35
N GLN A 10 -11.08 2.92 -21.25
CA GLN A 10 -10.02 1.92 -21.14
C GLN A 10 -10.56 0.49 -21.29
N LEU A 11 -11.73 0.22 -20.73
CA LEU A 11 -12.42 -1.06 -20.90
C LEU A 11 -12.80 -1.30 -22.37
N LEU A 12 -13.32 -0.29 -23.07
CA LEU A 12 -13.61 -0.39 -24.50
C LEU A 12 -12.35 -0.66 -25.34
N TYR A 13 -11.25 0.04 -25.05
CA TYR A 13 -9.96 -0.24 -25.71
C TYR A 13 -9.44 -1.65 -25.44
N ALA A 14 -9.53 -2.11 -24.19
CA ALA A 14 -9.16 -3.48 -23.83
C ALA A 14 -10.03 -4.49 -24.58
N LEU A 15 -11.36 -4.32 -24.58
CA LEU A 15 -12.28 -5.20 -25.30
C LEU A 15 -11.97 -5.22 -26.81
N ALA A 16 -11.75 -4.06 -27.43
CA ALA A 16 -11.35 -4.00 -28.84
C ALA A 16 -10.03 -4.76 -29.08
N LEU A 17 -9.02 -4.51 -28.25
CA LEU A 17 -7.71 -5.16 -28.35
C LEU A 17 -7.79 -6.69 -28.21
N PHE A 18 -8.60 -7.19 -27.28
CA PHE A 18 -8.77 -8.62 -27.04
C PHE A 18 -9.77 -9.30 -27.98
N LEU A 19 -10.66 -8.57 -28.67
CA LEU A 19 -11.57 -9.16 -29.67
C LEU A 19 -10.91 -9.29 -31.05
N LEU A 20 -9.92 -8.45 -31.39
CA LEU A 20 -9.19 -8.47 -32.66
C LEU A 20 -8.66 -9.87 -33.05
N PRO A 21 -8.01 -10.66 -32.16
CA PRO A 21 -7.53 -12.01 -32.49
C PRO A 21 -8.61 -13.00 -32.93
N THR A 22 -9.88 -12.71 -32.61
CA THR A 22 -11.03 -13.57 -32.93
C THR A 22 -11.87 -13.06 -34.10
N ALA A 23 -11.65 -11.81 -34.54
CA ALA A 23 -12.45 -11.16 -35.57
C ALA A 23 -12.04 -11.52 -37.01
N VAL A 24 -10.88 -12.17 -37.20
CA VAL A 24 -10.36 -12.55 -38.52
C VAL A 24 -10.82 -13.97 -38.88
N ALA A 25 -11.63 -14.08 -39.94
CA ALA A 25 -12.10 -15.36 -40.44
C ALA A 25 -10.93 -16.26 -40.89
N GLY A 26 -10.97 -17.55 -40.53
CA GLY A 26 -9.95 -18.54 -40.92
C GLY A 26 -8.72 -18.65 -40.01
N VAL A 27 -8.66 -17.89 -38.91
CA VAL A 27 -7.57 -17.98 -37.93
C VAL A 27 -7.70 -19.24 -37.08
N ASN A 28 -6.63 -20.04 -37.04
CA ASN A 28 -6.59 -21.26 -36.23
C ASN A 28 -6.37 -20.95 -34.72
N ARG A 29 -6.69 -21.93 -33.86
CA ARG A 29 -6.60 -21.78 -32.38
C ARG A 29 -5.22 -21.32 -31.88
N ARG A 30 -4.13 -21.75 -32.53
CA ARG A 30 -2.77 -21.33 -32.16
C ARG A 30 -2.56 -19.84 -32.43
N SER A 31 -3.01 -19.37 -33.58
CA SER A 31 -2.89 -17.97 -33.99
C SER A 31 -3.77 -17.06 -33.14
N THR A 32 -4.98 -17.51 -32.78
CA THR A 32 -5.85 -16.81 -31.81
C THR A 32 -5.17 -16.70 -30.44
N PHE A 33 -4.57 -17.78 -29.93
CA PHE A 33 -3.82 -17.75 -28.67
C PHE A 33 -2.64 -16.78 -28.72
N THR A 34 -1.84 -16.83 -29.78
CA THR A 34 -0.74 -15.87 -30.00
C THR A 34 -1.26 -14.44 -30.04
N GLY A 35 -2.38 -14.19 -30.72
CA GLY A 35 -3.02 -12.88 -30.75
C GLY A 35 -3.43 -12.38 -29.36
N PHE A 36 -4.00 -13.25 -28.51
CA PHE A 36 -4.30 -12.89 -27.11
C PHE A 36 -3.05 -12.58 -26.30
N VAL A 37 -1.95 -13.33 -26.49
CA VAL A 37 -0.67 -13.06 -25.82
C VAL A 37 -0.11 -11.71 -26.25
N LEU A 38 -0.10 -11.41 -27.56
CA LEU A 38 0.37 -10.12 -28.09
C LEU A 38 -0.51 -8.95 -27.61
N ALA A 39 -1.83 -9.11 -27.64
CA ALA A 39 -2.78 -8.16 -27.08
C ALA A 39 -2.49 -7.90 -25.60
N TYR A 40 -2.26 -8.96 -24.82
CA TYR A 40 -1.92 -8.81 -23.40
C TYR A 40 -0.57 -8.13 -23.19
N LEU A 41 0.44 -8.39 -24.02
CA LEU A 41 1.74 -7.70 -23.92
C LEU A 41 1.59 -6.19 -24.17
N VAL A 42 0.82 -5.78 -25.19
CA VAL A 42 0.50 -4.36 -25.41
C VAL A 42 -0.22 -3.78 -24.20
N TYR A 43 -1.20 -4.52 -23.67
CA TYR A 43 -1.97 -4.12 -22.49
C TYR A 43 -1.11 -4.01 -21.21
N LEU A 44 -0.07 -4.82 -21.08
CA LEU A 44 0.86 -4.87 -19.95
C LEU A 44 1.81 -3.66 -19.93
N PHE A 45 2.18 -3.14 -21.10
CA PHE A 45 3.18 -2.06 -21.25
C PHE A 45 2.59 -0.70 -21.64
N ASP A 46 1.29 -0.48 -21.44
CA ASP A 46 0.61 0.78 -21.78
C ASP A 46 0.86 1.92 -20.77
N GLY A 47 1.57 1.65 -19.67
CA GLY A 47 1.92 2.65 -18.66
C GLY A 47 0.78 3.09 -17.75
N ALA A 48 -0.33 2.33 -17.69
CA ALA A 48 -1.48 2.67 -16.84
C ALA A 48 -1.14 2.85 -15.35
N GLU A 49 -0.06 2.25 -14.86
CA GLU A 49 0.44 2.41 -13.49
C GLU A 49 0.95 3.81 -13.14
N TYR A 50 1.23 4.64 -14.16
CA TYR A 50 1.68 6.02 -13.99
C TYR A 50 0.52 7.03 -14.00
N GLU A 51 -0.71 6.59 -14.28
CA GLU A 51 -1.89 7.45 -14.29
C GLU A 51 -2.87 7.05 -13.16
N PRO A 52 -3.12 7.96 -12.19
CA PRO A 52 -4.07 7.72 -11.11
C PRO A 52 -5.45 7.26 -11.58
N TRP A 53 -5.90 6.14 -11.03
CA TRP A 53 -7.24 5.58 -11.23
C TRP A 53 -7.62 5.32 -12.70
N SER A 54 -6.63 5.20 -13.59
CA SER A 54 -6.80 4.97 -15.04
C SER A 54 -7.62 3.70 -15.33
N ARG A 55 -7.38 2.63 -14.57
CA ARG A 55 -8.04 1.32 -14.68
C ARG A 55 -8.82 0.91 -13.43
N PHE A 56 -9.16 1.86 -12.56
CA PHE A 56 -9.91 1.56 -11.35
C PHE A 56 -11.24 0.88 -11.67
N TRP A 57 -11.47 -0.31 -11.12
CA TRP A 57 -12.67 -1.10 -11.32
C TRP A 57 -13.46 -1.20 -10.01
N PRO A 58 -14.52 -0.40 -9.82
CA PRO A 58 -15.23 -0.31 -8.54
C PRO A 58 -15.78 -1.65 -8.04
N ALA A 59 -16.36 -2.48 -8.90
CA ALA A 59 -16.92 -3.76 -8.50
C ALA A 59 -15.85 -4.75 -8.02
N PHE A 60 -14.70 -4.80 -8.71
CA PHE A 60 -13.57 -5.62 -8.30
C PHE A 60 -12.95 -5.11 -6.99
N TYR A 61 -12.81 -3.79 -6.84
CA TYR A 61 -12.38 -3.17 -5.61
C TYR A 61 -13.27 -3.55 -4.41
N GLN A 62 -14.60 -3.48 -4.56
CA GLN A 62 -15.54 -3.88 -3.51
C GLN A 62 -15.45 -5.39 -3.19
N LEU A 63 -15.29 -6.23 -4.21
CA LEU A 63 -15.09 -7.67 -4.03
C LEU A 63 -13.81 -7.97 -3.23
N VAL A 64 -12.68 -7.34 -3.59
CA VAL A 64 -11.41 -7.51 -2.88
C VAL A 64 -11.50 -6.97 -1.46
N GLY A 65 -12.21 -5.87 -1.23
CA GLY A 65 -12.47 -5.34 0.11
C GLY A 65 -13.27 -6.30 0.98
N TRP A 66 -14.32 -6.90 0.43
CA TRP A 66 -15.09 -7.94 1.11
C TRP A 66 -14.25 -9.18 1.42
N LEU A 67 -13.46 -9.66 0.45
CA LEU A 67 -12.54 -10.79 0.65
C LEU A 67 -11.50 -10.50 1.73
N HIS A 68 -10.93 -9.29 1.74
CA HIS A 68 -9.97 -8.85 2.73
C HIS A 68 -10.57 -8.81 4.14
N ALA A 69 -11.76 -8.20 4.30
CA ALA A 69 -12.47 -8.17 5.57
C ALA A 69 -12.79 -9.59 6.07
N ARG A 70 -13.20 -10.49 5.17
CA ARG A 70 -13.48 -11.89 5.50
C ARG A 70 -12.21 -12.64 5.89
N ASN A 71 -11.09 -12.37 5.23
CA ASN A 71 -9.80 -12.93 5.57
C ASN A 71 -9.33 -12.48 6.95
N LEU A 72 -9.37 -11.18 7.26
CA LEU A 72 -9.01 -10.66 8.58
C LEU A 72 -9.87 -11.29 9.69
N LYS A 73 -11.20 -11.33 9.51
CA LYS A 73 -12.12 -11.96 10.48
C LYS A 73 -11.92 -13.47 10.62
N SER A 74 -11.26 -14.12 9.65
CA SER A 74 -10.98 -15.55 9.75
C SER A 74 -9.93 -15.87 10.81
N PHE A 75 -9.08 -14.90 11.20
CA PHE A 75 -8.02 -15.11 12.18
C PHE A 75 -7.95 -14.07 13.30
N ALA A 76 -8.53 -12.87 13.14
CA ALA A 76 -8.62 -11.84 14.17
C ALA A 76 -10.05 -11.73 14.72
N SER A 77 -10.20 -11.74 16.05
CA SER A 77 -11.51 -11.60 16.70
C SER A 77 -12.08 -10.19 16.59
N ASN A 78 -11.22 -9.18 16.73
CA ASN A 78 -11.54 -7.77 16.58
C ASN A 78 -10.73 -7.18 15.42
N VAL A 79 -11.42 -6.49 14.51
CA VAL A 79 -10.82 -5.82 13.35
C VAL A 79 -11.35 -4.41 13.30
N GLU A 80 -10.47 -3.42 13.50
CA GLU A 80 -10.90 -2.03 13.65
C GLU A 80 -9.95 -1.06 12.91
N THR A 81 -10.49 0.10 12.55
CA THR A 81 -9.69 1.29 12.24
C THR A 81 -10.07 2.41 13.20
N VAL A 82 -9.13 2.82 14.06
CA VAL A 82 -9.30 3.87 15.06
C VAL A 82 -8.71 5.16 14.51
N PHE A 83 -9.47 6.26 14.57
CA PHE A 83 -9.00 7.58 14.18
C PHE A 83 -8.79 8.44 15.42
N VAL A 84 -7.57 8.92 15.65
CA VAL A 84 -7.26 9.81 16.78
C VAL A 84 -8.01 11.14 16.64
N ASP A 85 -7.95 11.77 15.46
CA ASP A 85 -8.72 12.96 15.15
C ASP A 85 -9.28 12.92 13.73
N LYS A 86 -10.41 12.21 13.58
CA LYS A 86 -11.12 12.12 12.30
C LYS A 86 -11.61 13.48 11.81
N ARG A 87 -11.93 14.42 12.72
CA ARG A 87 -12.47 15.73 12.35
C ARG A 87 -11.39 16.62 11.74
N ALA A 88 -10.19 16.65 12.32
CA ALA A 88 -9.05 17.33 11.71
C ALA A 88 -8.66 16.67 10.38
N LEU A 89 -8.67 15.33 10.33
CA LEU A 89 -8.31 14.58 9.12
C LEU A 89 -9.17 14.96 7.89
N VAL A 90 -10.50 15.01 8.04
CA VAL A 90 -11.41 15.31 6.91
C VAL A 90 -11.41 16.78 6.49
N ARG A 91 -10.86 17.69 7.29
CA ARG A 91 -10.71 19.11 6.90
C ARG A 91 -9.64 19.31 5.83
N HIS A 92 -8.70 18.38 5.73
CA HIS A 92 -7.67 18.42 4.69
C HIS A 92 -8.20 17.73 3.42
N PRO A 93 -8.16 18.40 2.25
CA PRO A 93 -8.67 17.82 1.01
C PRO A 93 -7.83 16.63 0.53
N LYS A 94 -6.52 16.64 0.82
CA LYS A 94 -5.58 15.57 0.48
C LYS A 94 -4.47 15.46 1.53
N VAL A 95 -4.02 14.25 1.78
CA VAL A 95 -3.00 13.91 2.78
C VAL A 95 -2.11 12.76 2.30
N ILE A 96 -0.96 12.57 2.94
CA ILE A 96 -0.12 11.38 2.76
C ILE A 96 -0.19 10.53 4.03
N TYR A 97 -0.82 9.36 3.94
CA TYR A 97 -0.83 8.35 4.98
C TYR A 97 0.45 7.53 4.94
N SER A 98 1.16 7.47 6.07
CA SER A 98 2.35 6.63 6.25
C SER A 98 1.99 5.44 7.12
N LEU A 99 2.15 4.24 6.57
CA LEU A 99 1.70 3.00 7.19
C LEU A 99 2.88 2.21 7.76
N HIS A 100 2.69 1.73 8.99
CA HIS A 100 3.61 0.87 9.70
C HIS A 100 2.86 -0.19 10.55
N PRO A 101 3.47 -1.34 10.87
CA PRO A 101 4.59 -1.91 10.14
C PRO A 101 4.14 -2.45 8.77
N HIS A 102 5.06 -2.67 7.83
CA HIS A 102 4.75 -3.29 6.53
C HIS A 102 4.33 -4.75 6.70
N GLY A 103 4.93 -5.49 7.64
CA GLY A 103 4.73 -6.93 7.79
C GLY A 103 5.13 -7.74 6.53
N VAL A 104 5.28 -9.06 6.67
CA VAL A 104 5.64 -9.91 5.52
C VAL A 104 4.50 -10.00 4.50
N MET A 105 3.23 -9.89 4.93
CA MET A 105 2.04 -9.95 4.07
C MET A 105 1.36 -8.59 3.82
N SER A 106 1.65 -7.55 4.62
CA SER A 106 1.10 -6.20 4.47
C SER A 106 -0.41 -6.11 4.46
N MET A 107 -1.03 -6.58 5.53
CA MET A 107 -2.48 -6.49 5.73
C MET A 107 -2.92 -5.08 6.15
N CYS A 108 -2.04 -4.30 6.78
CA CYS A 108 -2.28 -2.89 7.13
C CYS A 108 -2.60 -2.01 5.91
N HIS A 109 -2.01 -2.35 4.76
CA HIS A 109 -2.12 -1.58 3.53
C HIS A 109 -3.50 -1.66 2.87
N PRO A 110 -4.09 -2.85 2.61
CA PRO A 110 -5.49 -2.98 2.23
C PRO A 110 -6.42 -2.51 3.37
N GLN A 111 -6.11 -2.76 4.64
CA GLN A 111 -6.98 -2.30 5.74
C GLN A 111 -7.16 -0.78 5.71
N ALA A 112 -6.07 -0.01 5.59
CA ALA A 112 -6.13 1.44 5.45
C ALA A 112 -6.93 1.84 4.21
N PHE A 113 -6.70 1.14 3.09
CA PHE A 113 -7.29 1.48 1.81
C PHE A 113 -8.82 1.36 1.77
N TYR A 114 -9.42 0.50 2.60
CA TYR A 114 -10.87 0.35 2.70
C TYR A 114 -11.51 1.15 3.84
N SER A 115 -10.73 1.77 4.71
CA SER A 115 -11.25 2.45 5.91
C SER A 115 -11.00 3.97 5.97
N ILE A 116 -9.99 4.48 5.27
CA ILE A 116 -9.68 5.92 5.24
C ILE A 116 -10.71 6.73 4.43
N PRO A 117 -11.00 7.99 4.83
CA PRO A 117 -12.09 8.78 4.25
C PRO A 117 -11.77 9.50 2.94
N HIS A 118 -10.51 9.46 2.46
CA HIS A 118 -10.09 10.20 1.26
C HIS A 118 -10.01 9.31 0.03
N ASP A 119 -10.28 9.89 -1.15
CA ASP A 119 -9.94 9.29 -2.44
C ASP A 119 -8.41 9.12 -2.52
N THR A 120 -7.95 7.89 -2.32
CA THR A 120 -6.54 7.60 -2.08
C THR A 120 -5.97 6.73 -3.19
N CYS A 121 -4.79 7.07 -3.67
CA CYS A 121 -3.97 6.18 -4.49
C CYS A 121 -2.99 5.43 -3.61
N LYS A 122 -3.00 4.10 -3.74
CA LYS A 122 -2.14 3.22 -2.97
C LYS A 122 -0.85 2.94 -3.72
N LEU A 123 0.31 3.14 -3.07
CA LEU A 123 1.60 3.01 -3.75
C LEU A 123 2.12 1.57 -3.70
N ALA A 124 2.55 1.05 -4.85
CA ALA A 124 3.27 -0.22 -4.94
C ALA A 124 4.62 -0.08 -5.63
N ALA A 125 5.53 -1.00 -5.34
CA ALA A 125 6.82 -1.05 -6.00
C ALA A 125 6.65 -1.30 -7.51
N SER A 126 7.47 -0.66 -8.35
CA SER A 126 7.38 -0.75 -9.81
C SER A 126 7.44 -2.18 -10.34
N ILE A 127 8.14 -3.07 -9.64
CA ILE A 127 8.21 -4.49 -10.00
C ILE A 127 6.83 -5.17 -9.95
N CYS A 128 5.93 -4.71 -9.08
CA CYS A 128 4.58 -5.26 -9.00
C CYS A 128 3.76 -5.02 -10.28
N PHE A 129 4.07 -3.94 -10.99
CA PHE A 129 3.44 -3.61 -12.27
C PHE A 129 4.11 -4.30 -13.47
N LYS A 130 5.17 -5.09 -13.25
CA LYS A 130 5.81 -5.89 -14.31
C LYS A 130 5.39 -7.36 -14.31
N VAL A 131 4.68 -7.81 -13.26
CA VAL A 131 4.22 -9.19 -13.13
C VAL A 131 2.79 -9.30 -13.69
N PRO A 132 2.56 -10.14 -14.72
CA PRO A 132 1.23 -10.41 -15.24
C PRO A 132 0.24 -10.79 -14.16
N LEU A 133 -1.04 -10.44 -14.37
CA LEU A 133 -2.17 -10.61 -13.43
C LEU A 133 -2.04 -9.82 -12.12
N MET A 134 -0.89 -9.85 -11.43
CA MET A 134 -0.66 -9.02 -10.24
C MET A 134 -0.83 -7.54 -10.58
N ARG A 135 -0.21 -7.08 -11.68
CA ARG A 135 -0.40 -5.73 -12.20
C ARG A 135 -1.88 -5.36 -12.32
N GLU A 136 -2.67 -6.21 -12.96
CA GLU A 136 -4.08 -5.92 -13.23
C GLU A 136 -4.90 -5.86 -11.94
N THR A 137 -4.68 -6.78 -10.99
CA THR A 137 -5.34 -6.71 -9.69
C THR A 137 -5.02 -5.42 -8.93
N TYR A 138 -3.77 -4.93 -9.02
CA TYR A 138 -3.35 -3.68 -8.40
C TYR A 138 -4.01 -2.47 -9.06
N LEU A 139 -3.98 -2.41 -10.39
CA LEU A 139 -4.58 -1.31 -11.16
C LEU A 139 -6.10 -1.26 -11.02
N TRP A 140 -6.78 -2.41 -11.03
CA TRP A 140 -8.22 -2.50 -10.80
C TRP A 140 -8.61 -2.07 -9.39
N CYS A 141 -7.70 -2.23 -8.42
CA CYS A 141 -7.84 -1.68 -7.08
C CYS A 141 -7.33 -0.24 -6.97
N GLY A 142 -7.01 0.48 -8.05
CA GLY A 142 -6.60 1.90 -7.97
C GLY A 142 -5.21 2.12 -7.37
N MET A 143 -4.36 1.09 -7.34
CA MET A 143 -2.96 1.22 -6.95
C MET A 143 -2.13 1.80 -8.11
N ILE A 144 -1.08 2.55 -7.77
CA ILE A 144 -0.18 3.22 -8.72
C ILE A 144 1.28 2.95 -8.37
N ASP A 145 2.16 3.22 -9.33
CA ASP A 145 3.60 3.16 -9.11
C ASP A 145 4.06 4.13 -8.02
N ALA A 146 4.93 3.67 -7.12
CA ALA A 146 5.48 4.45 -6.01
C ALA A 146 6.54 5.48 -6.44
N GLY A 147 6.82 5.60 -7.74
CA GLY A 147 7.75 6.57 -8.30
C GLY A 147 7.31 8.00 -8.01
N ARG A 148 8.31 8.85 -7.74
CA ARG A 148 8.09 10.27 -7.41
C ARG A 148 7.23 11.01 -8.44
N PRO A 149 7.44 10.88 -9.77
CA PRO A 149 6.61 11.57 -10.75
C PRO A 149 5.14 11.18 -10.65
N THR A 150 4.86 9.88 -10.55
CA THR A 150 3.50 9.33 -10.40
C THR A 150 2.81 9.87 -9.14
N CYS A 151 3.54 9.90 -8.02
CA CYS A 151 3.03 10.42 -6.77
C CYS A 151 2.71 11.92 -6.83
N MET A 152 3.57 12.71 -7.49
CA MET A 152 3.33 14.14 -7.71
C MET A 152 2.07 14.35 -8.55
N THR A 153 1.95 13.64 -9.68
CA THR A 153 0.76 13.68 -10.54
C THR A 153 -0.52 13.35 -9.76
N ALA A 154 -0.49 12.33 -8.91
CA ALA A 154 -1.63 11.96 -8.08
C ALA A 154 -2.03 13.08 -7.09
N LEU A 155 -1.05 13.64 -6.38
CA LEU A 155 -1.28 14.74 -5.44
C LEU A 155 -1.77 16.01 -6.13
N GLU A 156 -1.24 16.33 -7.31
CA GLU A 156 -1.66 17.46 -8.15
C GLU A 156 -3.11 17.29 -8.63
N GLN A 157 -3.50 16.06 -8.97
CA GLN A 157 -4.89 15.71 -9.33
C GLN A 157 -5.86 15.66 -8.14
N GLY A 158 -5.37 15.88 -6.92
CA GLY A 158 -6.20 15.97 -5.72
C GLY A 158 -6.35 14.67 -4.92
N TYR A 159 -5.68 13.60 -5.32
CA TYR A 159 -5.71 12.33 -4.58
C TYR A 159 -4.83 12.38 -3.33
N SER A 160 -5.24 11.68 -2.28
CA SER A 160 -4.38 11.31 -1.15
C SER A 160 -3.48 10.13 -1.52
N LEU A 161 -2.43 9.87 -0.74
CA LEU A 161 -1.54 8.73 -0.94
C LEU A 161 -1.45 7.85 0.30
N THR A 162 -1.35 6.53 0.13
CA THR A 162 -0.88 5.61 1.18
C THR A 162 0.50 5.07 0.84
N ILE A 163 1.42 5.19 1.78
CA ILE A 163 2.83 4.84 1.61
C ILE A 163 3.25 3.94 2.76
N VAL A 164 3.81 2.78 2.43
CA VAL A 164 4.48 1.95 3.44
C VAL A 164 5.95 2.36 3.50
N VAL A 165 6.30 3.15 4.52
CA VAL A 165 7.55 3.95 4.54
C VAL A 165 8.81 3.08 4.56
N GLY A 166 8.80 1.97 5.30
CA GLY A 166 9.94 1.06 5.34
C GLY A 166 10.10 0.21 4.07
N GLY A 167 9.04 0.10 3.27
CA GLY A 167 8.98 -0.64 2.02
C GLY A 167 9.46 -2.09 2.16
N THR A 168 10.08 -2.61 1.11
CA THR A 168 10.54 -4.00 1.04
C THR A 168 11.59 -4.39 2.07
N ARG A 169 12.29 -3.41 2.70
CA ARG A 169 13.23 -3.69 3.80
C ARG A 169 12.51 -4.07 5.08
N GLU A 170 11.40 -3.40 5.38
CA GLU A 170 10.61 -3.65 6.59
C GLU A 170 9.91 -5.01 6.52
N GLN A 171 9.52 -5.46 5.32
CA GLN A 171 8.98 -6.80 5.07
C GLN A 171 9.94 -7.97 5.40
N LEU A 172 11.24 -7.70 5.41
CA LEU A 172 12.29 -8.69 5.66
C LEU A 172 12.82 -8.64 7.10
N ILE A 173 12.18 -7.87 7.96
CA ILE A 173 12.48 -7.85 9.38
C ILE A 173 11.94 -9.15 10.00
N PRO A 174 12.80 -9.92 10.70
CA PRO A 174 12.38 -11.11 11.43
C PRO A 174 11.37 -10.73 12.52
N TYR A 175 10.43 -11.62 12.76
CA TYR A 175 9.51 -11.46 13.88
C TYR A 175 10.28 -11.46 15.21
N SER A 176 9.90 -10.54 16.10
CA SER A 176 10.34 -10.52 17.48
C SER A 176 9.12 -10.57 18.42
N PRO A 177 9.17 -11.39 19.48
CA PRO A 177 8.10 -11.43 20.47
C PRO A 177 8.14 -10.24 21.43
N THR A 178 9.27 -9.54 21.55
CA THR A 178 9.48 -8.47 22.55
C THR A 178 9.38 -7.06 21.98
N HIS A 179 9.47 -6.92 20.66
CA HIS A 179 9.42 -5.61 20.02
C HIS A 179 8.92 -5.70 18.58
N ASP A 180 8.39 -4.59 18.09
CA ASP A 180 8.22 -4.36 16.66
C ASP A 180 9.36 -3.44 16.18
N THR A 181 9.80 -3.64 14.93
CA THR A 181 10.78 -2.74 14.29
C THR A 181 10.19 -2.13 13.04
N ILE A 182 10.27 -0.81 12.94
CA ILE A 182 9.87 -0.03 11.77
C ILE A 182 11.05 0.73 11.19
N LEU A 183 11.08 0.90 9.87
CA LEU A 183 12.17 1.55 9.17
C LEU A 183 11.75 2.94 8.68
N CYS A 184 11.81 3.94 9.55
CA CYS A 184 11.47 5.30 9.19
C CYS A 184 12.48 6.38 9.64
N LYS A 185 13.49 6.04 10.46
CA LYS A 185 14.46 7.00 11.04
C LYS A 185 15.21 7.80 9.97
N ASN A 186 15.55 7.16 8.86
CA ASN A 186 16.30 7.79 7.77
C ASN A 186 15.46 7.97 6.49
N ARG A 187 14.16 7.66 6.52
CA ARG A 187 13.30 7.67 5.34
C ARG A 187 12.59 9.01 5.19
N LYS A 188 13.25 9.99 4.59
CA LYS A 188 12.70 11.35 4.39
C LYS A 188 12.00 11.58 3.04
N GLY A 189 11.97 10.57 2.16
CA GLY A 189 11.50 10.73 0.78
C GLY A 189 10.04 11.20 0.66
N PHE A 190 9.15 10.65 1.49
CA PHE A 190 7.74 11.03 1.50
C PHE A 190 7.50 12.43 2.09
N ILE A 191 8.36 12.87 3.02
CA ILE A 191 8.35 14.25 3.55
C ILE A 191 8.77 15.25 2.46
N LYS A 192 9.83 14.93 1.69
CA LYS A 192 10.24 15.72 0.53
C LYS A 192 9.15 15.78 -0.54
N LEU A 193 8.45 14.66 -0.76
CA LEU A 193 7.27 14.61 -1.64
C LEU A 193 6.16 15.54 -1.14
N ALA A 194 5.77 15.43 0.13
CA ALA A 194 4.76 16.29 0.73
C ALA A 194 5.09 17.78 0.60
N ARG A 195 6.35 18.16 0.89
CA ARG A 195 6.83 19.53 0.75
C ARG A 195 6.66 20.05 -0.68
N ASP A 196 7.23 19.31 -1.64
CA ASP A 196 7.29 19.75 -3.04
C ASP A 196 5.90 19.75 -3.71
N ALA A 197 4.97 18.93 -3.23
CA ALA A 197 3.56 18.92 -3.64
C ALA A 197 2.71 20.04 -3.01
N GLY A 198 3.35 21.04 -2.37
CA GLY A 198 2.67 22.18 -1.76
C GLY A 198 2.36 21.97 -0.27
N ARG A 199 3.31 21.43 0.50
CA ARG A 199 3.20 21.24 1.97
C ARG A 199 1.97 20.40 2.38
N ILE A 200 1.85 19.23 1.77
CA ILE A 200 0.76 18.28 2.06
C ILE A 200 0.89 17.72 3.49
N PRO A 201 -0.18 17.67 4.29
CA PRO A 201 -0.12 17.07 5.63
C PRO A 201 0.21 15.57 5.57
N ILE A 202 0.94 15.12 6.59
CA ILE A 202 1.34 13.72 6.76
C ILE A 202 0.55 13.12 7.91
N VAL A 203 0.00 11.92 7.69
CA VAL A 203 -0.81 11.23 8.69
C VAL A 203 -0.10 9.93 9.07
N PRO A 204 0.49 9.86 10.29
CA PRO A 204 1.10 8.63 10.78
C PRO A 204 0.02 7.58 11.07
N CYS A 205 0.24 6.34 10.64
CA CYS A 205 -0.63 5.22 10.95
C CYS A 205 0.19 4.03 11.47
N TYR A 206 -0.33 3.36 12.48
CA TYR A 206 0.27 2.17 13.06
C TYR A 206 -0.74 1.02 13.12
N SER A 207 -0.33 -0.18 12.69
CA SER A 207 -1.16 -1.38 12.62
C SER A 207 -0.71 -2.40 13.67
N PHE A 208 -1.53 -2.56 14.70
CA PHE A 208 -1.36 -3.60 15.71
C PHE A 208 -1.86 -4.94 15.16
N GLY A 209 -1.12 -6.02 15.46
CA GLY A 209 -1.42 -7.38 15.04
C GLY A 209 -0.70 -7.82 13.76
N GLU A 210 -0.26 -6.88 12.92
CA GLU A 210 0.38 -7.18 11.62
C GLU A 210 1.63 -8.08 11.77
N SER A 211 2.56 -7.69 12.65
CA SER A 211 3.81 -8.44 12.89
C SER A 211 3.58 -9.80 13.53
N ILE A 212 2.48 -9.95 14.29
CA ILE A 212 2.14 -11.16 15.03
C ILE A 212 1.40 -12.17 14.15
N ALA A 213 0.54 -11.70 13.24
CA ALA A 213 -0.24 -12.54 12.34
C ALA A 213 0.66 -13.42 11.48
N TYR A 214 1.72 -12.84 10.90
CA TYR A 214 2.61 -13.52 9.98
C TYR A 214 4.07 -13.31 10.36
N GLU A 215 4.73 -14.40 10.78
CA GLU A 215 6.17 -14.38 11.00
C GLU A 215 6.92 -14.41 9.67
N THR A 216 7.92 -13.56 9.53
CA THR A 216 8.89 -13.65 8.44
C THR A 216 9.69 -14.95 8.57
N SER A 217 9.79 -15.73 7.49
CA SER A 217 10.62 -16.94 7.44
C SER A 217 12.11 -16.57 7.45
N ASP A 218 12.95 -17.43 8.03
CA ASP A 218 14.41 -17.31 7.94
C ASP A 218 14.97 -17.94 6.65
N PHE A 219 14.14 -18.66 5.89
CA PHE A 219 14.54 -19.32 4.65
C PHE A 219 15.24 -18.34 3.71
N LEU A 220 16.50 -18.62 3.37
CA LEU A 220 17.35 -17.81 2.49
C LEU A 220 17.36 -16.30 2.85
N LEU A 221 17.18 -15.92 4.12
CA LEU A 221 17.00 -14.52 4.51
C LEU A 221 18.20 -13.64 4.08
N SER A 222 19.43 -14.12 4.23
CA SER A 222 20.64 -13.40 3.78
C SER A 222 20.63 -13.15 2.27
N PHE A 223 20.21 -14.14 1.48
CA PHE A 223 20.09 -14.01 0.03
C PHE A 223 18.95 -13.06 -0.35
N ARG A 224 17.78 -13.15 0.31
CA ARG A 224 16.65 -12.24 0.07
C ARG A 224 16.99 -10.79 0.44
N ARG A 225 17.72 -10.57 1.53
CA ARG A 225 18.28 -9.25 1.89
C ARG A 225 19.32 -8.77 0.89
N TRP A 226 20.14 -9.65 0.34
CA TRP A 226 21.06 -9.29 -0.74
C TRP A 226 20.30 -8.89 -2.01
N LEU A 227 19.29 -9.66 -2.42
CA LEU A 227 18.44 -9.37 -3.57
C LEU A 227 17.71 -8.02 -3.40
N GLN A 228 17.13 -7.80 -2.22
CA GLN A 228 16.47 -6.56 -1.87
C GLN A 228 17.44 -5.36 -1.92
N ARG A 229 18.65 -5.49 -1.36
CA ARG A 229 19.65 -4.40 -1.42
C ARG A 229 20.13 -4.12 -2.84
N ARG A 230 20.28 -5.16 -3.67
CA ARG A 230 20.86 -5.05 -5.01
C ARG A 230 19.86 -4.61 -6.08
N PHE A 231 18.59 -5.00 -5.95
CA PHE A 231 17.56 -4.83 -6.97
C PHE A 231 16.26 -4.20 -6.46
N GLY A 232 16.13 -3.94 -5.15
CA GLY A 232 14.91 -3.39 -4.55
C GLY A 232 13.75 -4.40 -4.41
N VAL A 233 13.93 -5.63 -4.87
CA VAL A 233 12.90 -6.69 -4.85
C VAL A 233 12.85 -7.35 -3.47
N GLY A 234 11.78 -7.09 -2.73
CA GLY A 234 11.48 -7.78 -1.48
C GLY A 234 10.81 -9.11 -1.75
N TRP A 235 11.56 -10.21 -1.70
CA TRP A 235 10.96 -11.53 -1.64
C TRP A 235 10.51 -11.80 -0.20
N ALA A 236 9.33 -11.32 0.15
CA ALA A 236 8.72 -11.58 1.45
C ALA A 236 8.23 -13.04 1.47
N VAL A 237 8.72 -13.83 2.43
CA VAL A 237 8.34 -15.22 2.60
C VAL A 237 7.85 -15.38 4.03
N ALA A 238 6.56 -15.64 4.19
CA ALA A 238 5.99 -15.96 5.49
C ALA A 238 6.44 -17.37 5.92
N LYS A 239 6.65 -17.57 7.22
CA LYS A 239 7.02 -18.87 7.80
C LYS A 239 5.89 -19.88 7.69
N THR A 240 4.64 -19.41 7.82
CA THR A 240 3.43 -20.21 7.68
C THR A 240 2.49 -19.56 6.67
N TRP A 241 1.76 -20.40 5.93
CA TRP A 241 0.69 -19.94 5.05
C TRP A 241 -0.53 -19.45 5.84
N ASN A 242 -0.80 -20.09 6.98
CA ASN A 242 -1.90 -19.71 7.86
C ASN A 242 -1.43 -18.63 8.86
N PRO A 243 -2.19 -17.54 9.04
CA PRO A 243 -1.92 -16.54 10.05
C PRO A 243 -2.12 -17.12 11.44
N ARG A 244 -1.40 -16.56 12.42
CA ARG A 244 -1.73 -16.79 13.83
C ARG A 244 -3.08 -16.18 14.17
N ARG A 245 -3.79 -16.86 15.09
CA ARG A 245 -4.99 -16.29 15.70
C ARG A 245 -4.60 -15.05 16.49
N LEU A 246 -5.31 -13.96 16.26
CA LEU A 246 -5.14 -12.69 16.95
C LEU A 246 -6.42 -12.35 17.70
N LYS A 247 -6.29 -11.72 18.86
CA LYS A 247 -7.43 -11.05 19.47
C LYS A 247 -7.78 -9.79 18.69
N ASP A 248 -6.78 -8.94 18.43
CA ASP A 248 -6.96 -7.61 17.88
C ASP A 248 -6.08 -7.39 16.64
N PHE A 249 -6.70 -6.99 15.51
CA PHE A 249 -6.03 -6.42 14.35
C PHE A 249 -6.54 -4.99 14.15
N VAL A 250 -5.77 -4.00 14.59
CA VAL A 250 -6.24 -2.61 14.67
C VAL A 250 -5.29 -1.68 13.94
N LEU A 251 -5.84 -0.93 12.99
CA LEU A 251 -5.15 0.18 12.36
C LEU A 251 -5.49 1.48 13.10
N VAL A 252 -4.51 2.08 13.75
CA VAL A 252 -4.65 3.41 14.35
C VAL A 252 -4.16 4.45 13.35
N VAL A 253 -5.03 5.41 13.02
CA VAL A 253 -4.78 6.55 12.14
C VAL A 253 -4.63 7.79 13.02
N GLY A 254 -3.42 8.36 13.04
CA GLY A 254 -3.09 9.52 13.84
C GLY A 254 -3.63 10.84 13.31
N SER A 255 -3.28 11.91 14.01
CA SER A 255 -3.63 13.28 13.62
C SER A 255 -2.75 13.77 12.45
N PRO A 256 -3.29 14.61 11.55
CA PRO A 256 -2.50 15.20 10.48
C PRO A 256 -1.40 16.12 11.01
N ILE A 257 -0.15 15.84 10.62
CA ILE A 257 0.99 16.71 10.86
C ILE A 257 1.01 17.75 9.74
N THR A 258 0.76 19.00 10.11
CA THR A 258 0.72 20.14 9.18
C THR A 258 2.06 20.86 9.15
N TRP A 259 2.24 21.69 8.12
CA TRP A 259 3.47 22.45 7.90
C TRP A 259 3.31 23.87 8.43
N GLU A 260 4.24 24.30 9.27
CA GLU A 260 4.43 25.70 9.63
C GLU A 260 5.40 26.38 8.64
N GLU A 261 5.49 27.70 8.66
CA GLU A 261 6.31 28.45 7.69
C GLU A 261 7.81 28.15 7.84
N GLN A 262 8.27 28.01 9.09
CA GLN A 262 9.64 27.65 9.48
C GLN A 262 9.97 26.17 9.31
N ASP A 263 8.99 25.32 8.99
CA ASP A 263 9.22 23.88 8.97
C ASP A 263 10.11 23.46 7.79
N THR A 264 11.15 22.69 8.12
CA THR A 264 12.03 22.02 7.16
C THR A 264 11.65 20.55 7.02
N VAL A 265 12.30 19.85 6.08
CA VAL A 265 12.12 18.40 5.95
C VAL A 265 12.54 17.68 7.24
N GLU A 266 13.58 18.18 7.90
CA GLU A 266 14.12 17.65 9.15
C GLU A 266 13.13 17.84 10.31
N THR A 267 12.53 19.03 10.44
CA THR A 267 11.59 19.29 11.55
C THR A 267 10.32 18.48 11.40
N ILE A 268 9.73 18.42 10.20
CA ILE A 268 8.55 17.57 9.95
C ILE A 268 8.87 16.10 10.11
N HIS A 269 10.04 15.64 9.66
CA HIS A 269 10.44 14.26 9.84
C HIS A 269 10.63 13.91 11.33
N ALA A 270 11.17 14.82 12.14
CA ALA A 270 11.26 14.64 13.58
C ALA A 270 9.87 14.60 14.25
N LYS A 271 8.98 15.54 13.92
CA LYS A 271 7.57 15.54 14.35
C LYS A 271 6.88 14.22 13.97
N TYR A 272 7.13 13.73 12.76
CA TYR A 272 6.61 12.45 12.28
C TYR A 272 7.09 11.24 13.09
N VAL A 273 8.41 11.12 13.30
CA VAL A 273 8.97 10.00 14.07
C VAL A 273 8.44 10.01 15.50
N ALA A 274 8.34 11.19 16.12
CA ALA A 274 7.73 11.33 17.44
C ALA A 274 6.26 10.88 17.42
N ALA A 275 5.46 11.36 16.47
CA ALA A 275 4.04 11.01 16.38
C ALA A 275 3.80 9.50 16.16
N VAL A 276 4.62 8.82 15.34
CA VAL A 276 4.52 7.36 15.17
C VAL A 276 4.85 6.63 16.47
N ARG A 277 5.90 7.08 17.18
CA ARG A 277 6.27 6.52 18.47
C ARG A 277 5.14 6.71 19.49
N ASP A 278 4.61 7.93 19.59
CA ASP A 278 3.59 8.27 20.56
C ASP A 278 2.29 7.49 20.27
N LEU A 279 1.89 7.35 18.99
CA LEU A 279 0.79 6.47 18.58
C LEU A 279 0.97 5.03 19.06
N PHE A 280 2.19 4.49 18.98
CA PHE A 280 2.44 3.14 19.48
C PHE A 280 2.27 3.06 20.98
N TYR A 281 2.96 3.92 21.74
CA TYR A 281 2.97 3.83 23.21
C TYR A 281 1.63 4.20 23.86
N GLU A 282 0.87 5.12 23.27
CA GLU A 282 -0.46 5.49 23.75
C GLU A 282 -1.48 4.37 23.55
N HIS A 283 -1.35 3.58 22.49
CA HIS A 283 -2.33 2.54 22.15
C HIS A 283 -1.90 1.12 22.53
N ARG A 284 -0.60 0.82 22.73
CA ARG A 284 -0.10 -0.55 23.00
C ARG A 284 -0.73 -1.20 24.23
N ALA A 285 -1.10 -0.41 25.24
CA ALA A 285 -1.69 -0.93 26.48
C ALA A 285 -3.11 -1.50 26.27
N ASN A 286 -3.80 -1.08 25.20
CA ASN A 286 -5.15 -1.57 24.88
C ASN A 286 -5.14 -2.99 24.29
N TYR A 287 -3.97 -3.49 23.85
CA TYR A 287 -3.83 -4.77 23.17
C TYR A 287 -2.92 -5.69 23.98
N ALA A 288 -3.45 -6.84 24.42
CA ALA A 288 -2.76 -7.73 25.36
C ALA A 288 -1.42 -8.24 24.81
N GLU A 289 -1.34 -8.51 23.51
CA GLU A 289 -0.12 -8.97 22.85
C GLU A 289 0.97 -7.88 22.73
N TYR A 290 0.64 -6.62 23.04
CA TYR A 290 1.50 -5.44 22.89
C TYR A 290 1.86 -4.73 24.20
N THR A 291 1.22 -5.07 25.33
CA THR A 291 1.41 -4.37 26.61
C THR A 291 2.88 -4.23 27.01
N ASN A 292 3.68 -5.28 26.79
CA ASN A 292 5.12 -5.30 27.13
C ASN A 292 6.03 -5.23 25.89
N ARG A 293 5.47 -4.94 24.70
CA ARG A 293 6.27 -4.80 23.49
C ARG A 293 6.84 -3.40 23.38
N GLU A 294 8.09 -3.33 22.96
CA GLU A 294 8.75 -2.07 22.63
C GLU A 294 8.69 -1.78 21.12
N LEU A 295 8.91 -0.53 20.74
CA LEU A 295 9.02 -0.11 19.35
C LEU A 295 10.45 0.34 19.03
N LEU A 296 11.08 -0.33 18.07
CA LEU A 296 12.38 0.06 17.53
C LEU A 296 12.19 0.83 16.22
N ILE A 297 12.73 2.04 16.16
CA ILE A 297 12.68 2.90 14.97
C ILE A 297 14.09 2.99 14.35
N GLU A 298 14.25 2.41 13.16
CA GLU A 298 15.52 2.32 12.43
C GLU A 298 15.56 3.06 11.07
#